data_AF-A0A4P6V0Z6-F1
#
_entry.id   AF-A0A4P6V0Z6-F1
#
_cell.length_a   1.000
_cell.length_b   1.000
_cell.length_c   1.000
_cell.angle_alpha   90.00
_cell.angle_beta   90.00
_cell.angle_gamma   90.00
#
_symmetry.space_group_name_H-M   'P 1'
#
loop_
_entity.id
_entity.type
_entity.pdbx_description
1 polymer ?
#
loop_
_entity_poly.entity_id
_entity_poly.type
_entity_poly.pdbx_seq_one_letter_code
_entity_poly.pdbx_strand_id
1 'polypeptide(L)'
;MSTDDATAKLRADAADLLEVTARLFEDGRFASAAAMLRGERAGRRPVDDARPLAYAERLLRTGVAGSANRAAEMAAAYFATESGFEATRDRLRKKLRTKLNNSEDMSGQST
;
A
#
# COMPACT_ATOMS: atom_id res chain seq x y z
N MET A 1 18.83 35.66 15.11
CA MET A 1 18.16 34.45 14.60
C MET A 1 19.22 33.37 14.55
N SER A 2 19.05 32.28 15.30
CA SER A 2 20.04 31.19 15.31
C SER A 2 20.04 30.49 13.94
N THR A 3 21.16 29.92 13.52
CA THR A 3 21.24 29.02 12.35
C THR A 3 20.25 27.86 12.45
N ASP A 4 19.90 27.43 13.67
CA ASP A 4 18.91 26.40 13.91
C ASP A 4 17.49 26.87 13.59
N ASP A 5 17.15 28.12 13.91
CA ASP A 5 15.84 28.73 13.59
C ASP A 5 15.67 28.87 12.07
N ALA A 6 16.74 29.26 11.37
CA ALA A 6 16.74 29.37 9.91
C ALA A 6 16.55 28.01 9.24
N THR A 7 17.20 26.98 9.76
CA THR A 7 17.09 25.60 9.26
C THR A 7 15.70 25.01 9.53
N ALA A 8 15.13 25.26 10.69
CA ALA A 8 13.78 24.83 11.04
C ALA A 8 12.72 25.48 10.13
N LYS A 9 12.86 26.78 9.88
CA LYS A 9 11.99 27.50 8.95
C LYS A 9 12.09 26.97 7.52
N LEU A 10 13.31 26.75 7.03
CA LEU A 10 13.54 26.17 5.69
C LEU A 10 12.87 24.80 5.54
N ARG A 11 12.94 23.94 6.56
CA ARG A 11 12.28 22.62 6.56
C ARG A 11 10.76 22.75 6.50
N ALA A 12 10.18 23.70 7.24
CA ALA A 12 8.74 23.95 7.21
C ALA A 12 8.28 24.46 5.84
N ASP A 13 8.96 25.48 5.30
CA ASP A 13 8.64 26.07 3.99
C ASP A 13 8.72 25.01 2.86
N ALA A 14 9.73 24.12 2.92
CA ALA A 14 9.89 23.03 1.97
C ALA A 14 8.79 21.94 2.10
N ALA A 15 8.35 21.64 3.33
CA ALA A 15 7.25 20.71 3.55
C ALA A 15 5.93 21.23 2.98
N ASP A 16 5.66 22.53 3.15
CA ASP A 16 4.43 23.16 2.65
C ASP A 16 4.39 23.18 1.12
N LEU A 17 5.53 23.48 0.47
CA LEU A 17 5.64 23.39 -0.99
C LEU A 17 5.36 21.97 -1.49
N LEU A 18 5.89 20.95 -0.81
CA LEU A 18 5.69 19.55 -1.17
C LEU A 18 4.24 19.08 -0.97
N GLU A 19 3.51 19.62 0.00
CA GLU A 19 2.07 19.35 0.12
C GLU A 19 1.26 19.97 -1.01
N VAL A 20 1.59 21.20 -1.42
CA VAL A 20 0.93 21.86 -2.55
C VAL A 20 1.17 21.08 -3.84
N THR A 21 2.41 20.65 -4.11
CA THR A 21 2.70 19.81 -5.29
C THR A 21 2.03 18.45 -5.21
N ALA A 22 1.96 17.82 -4.03
CA ALA A 22 1.23 16.56 -3.84
C ALA A 22 -0.25 16.69 -4.22
N ARG A 23 -0.89 17.82 -3.91
CA ARG A 23 -2.29 18.08 -4.27
C ARG A 23 -2.46 18.39 -5.75
N LEU A 24 -1.54 19.16 -6.34
CA LEU A 24 -1.61 19.55 -7.76
C LEU A 24 -1.40 18.37 -8.72
N PHE A 25 -0.52 17.45 -8.35
CA PHE A 25 -0.13 16.31 -9.21
C PHE A 25 -0.71 14.96 -8.74
N GLU A 26 -1.50 14.97 -7.65
CA GLU A 26 -2.03 13.77 -6.98
C GLU A 26 -0.95 12.71 -6.64
N ASP A 27 0.30 13.14 -6.46
CA ASP A 27 1.44 12.25 -6.24
C ASP A 27 1.76 12.08 -4.74
N GLY A 28 1.51 10.87 -4.23
CA GLY A 28 1.77 10.52 -2.84
C GLY A 28 3.25 10.53 -2.43
N ARG A 29 4.20 10.59 -3.37
CA ARG A 29 5.63 10.72 -3.08
C ARG A 29 5.95 12.09 -2.47
N PHE A 30 5.35 13.16 -2.99
CA PHE A 30 5.54 14.50 -2.44
C PHE A 30 4.92 14.64 -1.05
N ALA A 31 3.74 14.07 -0.81
CA ALA A 31 3.13 14.02 0.52
C ALA A 31 4.02 13.25 1.52
N SER A 32 4.66 12.17 1.07
CA SER A 32 5.58 11.41 1.92
C SER A 32 6.86 12.19 2.25
N ALA A 33 7.39 12.94 1.28
CA ALA A 33 8.55 13.81 1.49
C ALA A 33 8.24 14.98 2.45
N ALA A 34 7.05 15.59 2.36
CA ALA A 34 6.61 16.63 3.27
C ALA A 34 6.53 16.14 4.73
N ALA A 35 5.91 14.97 4.95
CA ALA A 35 5.83 14.36 6.26
C ALA A 35 7.22 14.03 6.84
N MET A 36 8.15 13.51 6.02
CA MET A 36 9.54 13.28 6.45
C MET A 36 10.24 14.57 6.93
N LEU A 37 10.03 15.70 6.25
CA LEU A 37 10.60 16.99 6.65
C LEU A 37 10.01 17.51 7.98
N ARG A 38 8.77 17.16 8.29
CA ARG A 38 8.12 17.46 9.58
C ARG A 38 8.48 16.48 10.69
N GLY A 39 9.28 15.45 10.39
CA GLY A 39 9.59 14.37 11.34
C GLY A 39 8.41 13.43 11.57
N GLU A 40 7.33 13.56 10.80
CA GLU A 40 6.23 12.63 10.78
C GLU A 40 6.68 11.41 9.98
N ARG A 41 6.54 10.21 10.55
CA ARG A 41 6.66 8.99 9.75
C ARG A 41 5.54 9.08 8.71
N ALA A 42 5.92 9.42 7.47
CA ALA A 42 5.06 9.33 6.31
C ALA A 42 4.51 7.91 6.24
N GLY A 43 3.34 7.68 6.85
CA GLY A 43 2.60 6.45 6.67
C GLY A 43 2.40 6.33 5.16
N ARG A 44 2.95 5.29 4.54
CA ARG A 44 2.61 4.95 3.16
C ARG A 44 1.09 5.02 3.07
N ARG A 45 0.56 5.92 2.23
CA ARG A 45 -0.88 6.06 2.05
C ARG A 45 -1.45 4.66 1.87
N PRO A 46 -2.46 4.25 2.65
CA PRO A 46 -2.97 2.90 2.58
C PRO A 46 -3.41 2.65 1.14
N VAL A 47 -2.76 1.71 0.47
CA VAL A 47 -3.17 1.30 -0.88
C VAL A 47 -4.47 0.54 -0.70
N ASP A 48 -5.54 1.05 -1.30
CA ASP A 48 -6.85 0.40 -1.27
C ASP A 48 -6.83 -0.86 -2.13
N ASP A 49 -6.37 -1.95 -1.52
CA ASP A 49 -6.40 -3.28 -2.13
C ASP A 49 -7.69 -4.04 -1.74
N ALA A 50 -8.74 -3.40 -1.19
CA ALA A 50 -9.92 -4.12 -0.70
C ALA A 50 -10.66 -4.85 -1.83
N ARG A 51 -10.93 -4.17 -2.95
CA ARG A 51 -11.60 -4.76 -4.12
C ARG A 51 -10.74 -5.82 -4.82
N PRO A 52 -9.45 -5.56 -5.13
CA PRO A 52 -8.59 -6.58 -5.73
C PRO A 52 -8.41 -7.82 -4.84
N LEU A 53 -8.32 -7.64 -3.51
CA LEU A 53 -8.22 -8.76 -2.58
C LEU A 53 -9.50 -9.59 -2.54
N ALA A 54 -10.68 -8.97 -2.47
CA ALA A 54 -11.95 -9.67 -2.51
C ALA A 54 -12.13 -10.47 -3.81
N TYR A 55 -11.69 -9.92 -4.94
CA TYR A 55 -11.69 -10.64 -6.22
C TYR A 55 -10.76 -11.86 -6.19
N ALA A 56 -9.52 -11.69 -5.71
CA ALA A 56 -8.56 -12.77 -5.61
C ALA A 56 -9.04 -13.89 -4.66
N GLU A 57 -9.67 -13.53 -3.54
CA GLU A 57 -10.29 -14.50 -2.64
C GLU A 57 -11.42 -15.28 -3.32
N ARG A 58 -12.27 -14.58 -4.09
CA ARG A 58 -13.33 -15.25 -4.84
C ARG A 58 -12.76 -16.27 -5.81
N LEU A 59 -11.69 -15.94 -6.53
CA LEU A 59 -11.02 -16.87 -7.45
C LEU A 59 -10.52 -18.14 -6.77
N LEU A 60 -10.02 -18.03 -5.53
CA LEU A 60 -9.61 -19.20 -4.74
C LEU A 60 -10.82 -20.03 -4.32
N ARG A 61 -11.87 -19.40 -3.79
CA ARG A 61 -13.08 -20.09 -3.31
C ARG A 61 -13.82 -20.82 -4.43
N THR A 62 -13.83 -20.26 -5.64
CA THR A 62 -14.45 -20.89 -6.81
C THR A 62 -13.54 -21.90 -7.51
N GLY A 63 -12.31 -22.10 -7.03
CA GLY A 63 -11.33 -23.04 -7.63
C GLY A 63 -10.75 -22.59 -8.98
N VAL A 64 -11.07 -21.38 -9.45
CA VAL A 64 -10.57 -20.84 -10.72
C VAL A 64 -9.06 -20.59 -10.65
N ALA A 65 -8.60 -20.07 -9.51
CA ALA A 65 -7.18 -19.98 -9.22
C ALA A 65 -6.77 -21.13 -8.31
N GLY A 66 -5.92 -22.03 -8.81
CA GLY A 66 -5.40 -23.16 -8.02
C GLY A 66 -4.36 -22.79 -6.96
N SER A 67 -4.01 -21.50 -6.82
CA SER A 67 -3.09 -21.02 -5.78
C SER A 67 -3.24 -19.53 -5.50
N ALA A 68 -2.81 -19.09 -4.30
CA ALA A 68 -2.79 -17.69 -3.92
C ALA A 68 -1.93 -16.82 -4.88
N ASN A 69 -0.86 -17.41 -5.43
CA ASN A 69 -0.02 -16.73 -6.41
C ASN A 69 -0.79 -16.45 -7.70
N ARG A 70 -1.50 -17.46 -8.22
CA ARG A 70 -2.29 -17.31 -9.46
C ARG A 70 -3.47 -16.35 -9.26
N ALA A 71 -4.13 -16.41 -8.11
CA ALA A 71 -5.23 -15.51 -7.77
C ALA A 71 -4.76 -14.05 -7.70
N ALA A 72 -3.60 -13.79 -7.07
CA ALA A 72 -3.02 -12.46 -6.97
C ALA A 72 -2.56 -11.92 -8.34
N GLU A 73 -2.00 -12.76 -9.20
CA GLU A 73 -1.61 -12.41 -10.57
C GLU A 73 -2.82 -12.00 -11.41
N MET A 74 -3.89 -12.79 -11.40
CA MET A 74 -5.12 -12.48 -12.12
C MET A 74 -5.80 -11.21 -11.61
N ALA A 75 -5.79 -10.98 -10.29
CA ALA A 75 -6.31 -9.75 -9.70
C ALA A 75 -5.45 -8.54 -10.07
N ALA A 76 -4.12 -8.66 -10.01
CA ALA A 76 -3.22 -7.57 -10.41
C ALA A 76 -3.38 -7.23 -11.90
N ALA A 77 -3.55 -8.22 -12.76
CA ALA A 77 -3.77 -8.00 -14.19
C ALA A 77 -5.06 -7.21 -14.48
N TYR A 78 -6.08 -7.39 -13.63
CA TYR A 78 -7.38 -6.74 -13.80
C TYR A 78 -7.46 -5.35 -13.17
N PHE A 79 -6.74 -5.12 -12.05
CA PHE A 79 -6.90 -3.91 -11.23
C PHE A 79 -5.68 -3.00 -11.19
N ALA A 80 -4.49 -3.47 -11.56
CA ALA A 80 -3.28 -2.66 -11.52
C ALA A 80 -3.01 -1.97 -12.86
N THR A 81 -2.33 -0.82 -12.80
CA THR A 81 -1.65 -0.26 -13.97
C THR A 81 -0.47 -1.16 -14.35
N GLU A 82 -0.01 -1.06 -15.61
CA GLU A 82 1.14 -1.83 -16.10
C GLU A 82 2.39 -1.65 -15.23
N SER A 83 2.70 -0.41 -14.84
CA SER A 83 3.80 -0.08 -13.93
C SER A 83 3.57 -0.54 -12.48
N GLY A 84 2.32 -0.75 -12.07
CA GLY A 84 1.93 -1.15 -10.72
C GLY A 84 1.66 -2.65 -10.55
N PHE A 85 1.77 -3.43 -11.64
CA PHE A 85 1.38 -4.83 -11.68
C PHE A 85 2.13 -5.67 -10.64
N GLU A 86 3.46 -5.68 -10.67
CA GLU A 86 4.28 -6.51 -9.78
C GLU A 86 4.07 -6.14 -8.32
N ALA A 87 4.06 -4.84 -8.01
CA ALA A 87 3.84 -4.35 -6.66
C ALA A 87 2.46 -4.75 -6.12
N THR A 88 1.43 -4.70 -6.97
CA THR A 88 0.06 -5.08 -6.58
C THR A 88 -0.07 -6.58 -6.42
N ARG A 89 0.47 -7.37 -7.35
CA ARG A 89 0.52 -8.84 -7.24
C ARG A 89 1.17 -9.27 -5.92
N ASP A 90 2.33 -8.71 -5.61
CA ASP A 90 3.09 -9.11 -4.42
C ASP A 90 2.38 -8.71 -3.12
N ARG A 91 1.74 -7.53 -3.06
CA ARG A 91 0.91 -7.14 -1.91
C ARG A 91 -0.28 -8.08 -1.73
N LEU A 92 -1.01 -8.38 -2.81
CA LEU A 92 -2.18 -9.26 -2.76
C LEU A 92 -1.80 -10.67 -2.35
N ARG A 93 -0.71 -11.22 -2.91
CA ARG A 93 -0.19 -12.54 -2.55
C ARG A 93 0.13 -12.63 -1.05
N LYS A 94 0.80 -11.62 -0.48
CA LYS A 94 1.11 -11.57 0.95
C LYS A 94 -0.16 -11.55 1.79
N LYS A 95 -1.12 -10.68 1.45
CA LYS A 95 -2.42 -10.58 2.15
C LYS A 95 -3.21 -11.89 2.11
N LEU A 96 -3.28 -12.56 0.96
CA LEU A 96 -3.95 -13.85 0.81
C LEU A 96 -3.29 -14.94 1.66
N ARG A 97 -1.96 -15.03 1.64
CA ARG A 97 -1.23 -16.04 2.41
C ARG A 97 -1.41 -15.84 3.92
N THR A 98 -1.35 -14.60 4.41
CA THR A 98 -1.65 -14.32 5.82
C THR A 98 -3.07 -14.75 6.20
N LYS A 99 -4.06 -14.50 5.33
CA LYS A 99 -5.44 -14.94 5.58
C LYS A 99 -5.59 -16.46 5.59
N LEU A 100 -4.95 -17.16 4.64
CA LEU A 100 -5.01 -18.62 4.56
C LEU A 100 -4.39 -19.28 5.79
N ASN A 101 -3.20 -18.83 6.20
CA ASN A 101 -2.55 -19.34 7.40
C ASN A 101 -3.41 -19.09 8.66
N ASN A 102 -3.98 -17.90 8.81
CA ASN A 102 -4.86 -17.60 9.94
C ASN A 102 -6.16 -18.42 9.92
N SER A 103 -6.66 -18.82 8.74
CA SER A 103 -7.84 -19.69 8.65
C SER A 103 -7.55 -21.14 9.02
N GLU A 104 -6.34 -21.63 8.73
CA GLU A 104 -5.89 -22.97 9.14
C GLU A 104 -5.71 -23.03 10.66
N ASP A 105 -5.10 -22.01 11.26
CA ASP A 105 -4.88 -21.92 12.72
C ASP A 105 -6.19 -21.91 13.51
N MET A 106 -7.24 -21.24 13.00
CA MET A 106 -8.57 -21.20 13.66
C MET A 106 -9.36 -22.50 13.51
N SER A 107 -9.06 -23.31 12.49
CA SER A 107 -9.69 -24.64 12.32
C SER A 107 -9.09 -25.70 13.23
N GLY A 108 -7.87 -25.50 13.71
CA GLY A 108 -7.17 -26.41 14.63
C GLY A 108 -7.45 -26.18 16.12
N GLN A 109 -8.17 -25.12 16.50
CA GLN A 109 -8.52 -24.80 17.90
C GLN A 109 -9.92 -25.26 18.33
N SER A 110 -10.64 -26.00 17.48
CA SER A 110 -11.92 -26.62 17.83
C SER A 110 -11.72 -28.10 18.20
N THR A 111 -11.14 -28.36 19.37
CA THR A 111 -11.21 -29.66 20.07
C THR A 111 -11.27 -29.45 21.56
#